data_AF-A0AAV3U4B5-F1
#
_entry.id   AF-A0AAV3U4B5-F1
#
_cell.length_a   1.000
_cell.length_b   1.000
_cell.length_c   1.000
_cell.angle_alpha   90.00
_cell.angle_beta   90.00
_cell.angle_gamma   90.00
#
_symmetry.space_group_name_H-M   'P 1'
#
loop_
_entity.id
_entity.type
_entity.pdbx_description
1 polymer ?
#
loop_
_entity_poly.entity_id
_entity_poly.type
_entity_poly.pdbx_seq_one_letter_code
_entity_poly.pdbx_strand_id
1 'polypeptide(L)'
;MEILLALLIEWLAVNTEITIESPPTVVITEEAELYQRYDRPVHALYDDKSNTIYIADTVNLKTHQGASVLLHELVHHHQQESGAMEKFACIRASEELAYNIQRQYLEGNKVELLPELDPFNVYMRSMCGM
;
A
#
# COMPACT_ATOMS: atom_id res chain seq x y z
N MET A 1 8.90 1.85 14.18
CA MET A 1 8.15 2.36 13.02
C MET A 1 9.07 3.13 12.07
N GLU A 2 9.72 4.21 12.53
CA GLU A 2 10.59 5.08 11.71
C GLU A 2 11.64 4.33 10.87
N ILE A 3 12.37 3.38 11.46
CA ILE A 3 13.39 2.59 10.74
C ILE A 3 12.77 1.78 9.60
N LEU A 4 11.63 1.12 9.83
CA LEU A 4 10.95 0.34 8.80
C LEU A 4 10.47 1.24 7.66
N LEU A 5 9.86 2.37 8.01
CA LEU A 5 9.39 3.36 7.03
C LEU A 5 10.54 3.86 6.14
N ALA A 6 11.67 4.25 6.74
CA ALA A 6 12.85 4.68 6.01
C ALA A 6 13.40 3.59 5.09
N LEU A 7 13.46 2.33 5.56
CA LEU A 7 13.92 1.20 4.75
C LEU A 7 12.99 0.90 3.57
N LEU A 8 11.67 1.03 3.73
CA LEU A 8 10.72 0.81 2.64
C LEU A 8 10.76 1.96 1.61
N ILE A 9 10.91 3.21 2.06
CA ILE A 9 11.11 4.36 1.17
C ILE A 9 12.40 4.20 0.35
N GLU A 10 13.49 3.81 1.00
CA GLU A 10 14.75 3.51 0.31
C GLU A 10 14.57 2.35 -0.68
N TRP A 11 13.87 1.30 -0.27
CA TRP A 11 13.61 0.17 -1.15
C TRP A 11 12.83 0.59 -2.41
N LEU A 12 11.80 1.44 -2.28
CA LEU A 12 11.07 2.00 -3.42
C LEU A 12 12.02 2.77 -4.35
N ALA A 13 12.84 3.67 -3.81
CA ALA A 13 13.76 4.50 -4.59
C ALA A 13 14.82 3.67 -5.35
N VAL A 14 15.25 2.54 -4.78
CA VAL A 14 16.27 1.66 -5.38
C VAL A 14 15.68 0.68 -6.40
N ASN A 15 14.45 0.21 -6.20
CA ASN A 15 13.86 -0.88 -6.99
C ASN A 15 12.76 -0.44 -7.97
N THR A 16 12.39 0.84 -7.92
CA THR A 16 11.33 1.45 -8.73
C THR A 16 11.71 2.89 -9.13
N GLU A 17 10.81 3.60 -9.81
CA GLU A 17 10.96 5.03 -10.10
C GLU A 17 10.28 5.93 -9.04
N ILE A 18 9.77 5.35 -7.95
CA ILE A 18 9.04 6.07 -6.89
C ILE A 18 10.02 6.67 -5.89
N THR A 19 9.94 7.99 -5.72
CA THR A 19 10.59 8.74 -4.65
C THR A 19 9.54 9.37 -3.74
N ILE A 20 9.78 9.33 -2.42
CA ILE A 20 8.93 9.95 -1.41
C ILE A 20 9.75 11.03 -0.70
N GLU A 21 9.45 12.29 -0.98
CA GLU A 21 10.17 13.44 -0.42
C GLU A 21 9.74 13.74 1.02
N SER A 22 8.44 13.65 1.29
CA SER A 22 7.86 13.89 2.61
C SER A 22 7.10 12.65 3.07
N PRO A 23 7.66 11.85 4.00
CA PRO A 23 7.00 10.63 4.47
C PRO A 23 5.63 10.92 5.11
N PRO A 24 4.61 10.07 4.88
CA PRO A 24 3.32 10.19 5.56
C PRO A 24 3.43 9.79 7.03
N THR A 25 2.47 10.20 7.84
CA THR A 25 2.35 9.69 9.21
C THR A 25 1.87 8.24 9.17
N VAL A 26 2.37 7.37 10.06
CA VAL A 26 1.91 5.98 10.15
C VAL A 26 1.30 5.73 11.53
N VAL A 27 0.03 5.32 11.55
CA VAL A 27 -0.74 5.03 12.76
C VAL A 27 -1.21 3.59 12.74
N ILE A 28 -0.96 2.86 13.82
CA ILE A 28 -1.57 1.55 14.05
C ILE A 28 -2.88 1.79 14.79
N THR A 29 -3.97 1.21 14.31
CA THR A 29 -5.29 1.27 14.94
C THR A 29 -5.99 -0.10 14.93
N GLU A 30 -7.06 -0.24 15.69
CA GLU A 30 -7.90 -1.43 15.70
C GLU A 30 -8.51 -1.66 14.31
N GLU A 31 -8.52 -2.91 13.82
CA GLU A 31 -9.15 -3.28 12.55
C GLU A 31 -10.62 -2.83 12.44
N ALA A 32 -11.34 -2.85 13.57
CA ALA A 32 -12.73 -2.39 13.63
C ALA A 32 -12.88 -0.88 13.38
N GLU A 33 -11.89 -0.05 13.75
CA GLU A 33 -11.90 1.38 13.44
C GLU A 33 -11.70 1.62 11.94
N LEU A 34 -10.78 0.87 11.32
CA LEU A 34 -10.58 0.91 9.87
C LEU A 34 -11.83 0.49 9.10
N TYR A 35 -12.50 -0.59 9.54
CA TYR A 35 -13.77 -1.00 8.95
C TYR A 35 -14.82 0.13 9.04
N GLN A 36 -14.97 0.76 10.21
CA GLN A 36 -15.94 1.85 10.39
C GLN A 36 -15.62 3.08 9.54
N ARG A 37 -14.33 3.37 9.32
CA ARG A 37 -13.88 4.52 8.53
C ARG A 37 -14.11 4.33 7.03
N TYR A 38 -13.99 3.09 6.54
CA TYR A 38 -13.96 2.80 5.11
C TYR A 38 -15.10 1.90 4.61
N ASP A 39 -15.98 1.47 5.50
CA ASP A 39 -17.14 0.60 5.25
C ASP A 39 -16.78 -0.69 4.51
N ARG A 40 -15.56 -1.19 4.74
CA ARG A 40 -15.04 -2.45 4.19
C ARG A 40 -13.86 -2.94 5.03
N PRO A 41 -13.60 -4.27 5.08
CA PRO A 41 -12.42 -4.78 5.75
C PRO A 41 -11.17 -4.44 4.92
N VAL A 42 -10.22 -3.75 5.52
CA VAL A 42 -8.90 -3.44 4.95
C VAL A 42 -7.82 -3.61 6.00
N HIS A 43 -6.63 -4.06 5.57
CA HIS A 43 -5.47 -4.24 6.43
C HIS A 43 -4.71 -2.93 6.68
N ALA A 44 -4.75 -2.01 5.72
CA ALA A 44 -4.24 -0.66 5.84
C ALA A 44 -5.02 0.27 4.90
N LEU A 45 -4.67 1.56 4.89
CA LEU A 45 -5.51 2.72 4.57
C LEU A 45 -4.66 4.00 4.49
N TYR A 46 -4.17 4.40 3.32
CA TYR A 46 -3.72 5.78 3.09
C TYR A 46 -4.90 6.77 3.00
N ASP A 47 -4.94 7.72 3.93
CA ASP A 47 -5.90 8.84 3.94
C ASP A 47 -5.22 10.10 3.41
N ASP A 48 -5.65 10.55 2.23
CA ASP A 48 -5.10 11.73 1.55
C ASP A 48 -5.40 13.04 2.30
N LYS A 49 -6.53 13.11 3.01
CA LYS A 49 -6.94 14.30 3.77
C LYS A 49 -6.05 14.58 4.97
N SER A 50 -5.59 13.52 5.63
CA SER A 50 -4.73 13.62 6.83
C SER A 50 -3.27 13.27 6.55
N ASN A 51 -2.93 12.91 5.30
CA ASN A 51 -1.62 12.39 4.91
C ASN A 51 -1.11 11.31 5.87
N THR A 52 -1.99 10.35 6.18
CA THR A 52 -1.76 9.33 7.20
C THR A 52 -2.05 7.94 6.64
N ILE A 53 -1.11 7.03 6.82
CA ILE A 53 -1.32 5.59 6.62
C ILE A 53 -1.81 5.00 7.94
N TYR A 54 -3.05 4.52 7.93
CA TYR A 54 -3.62 3.73 9.00
C TYR A 54 -3.39 2.24 8.73
N ILE A 55 -2.94 1.49 9.73
CA ILE A 55 -2.67 0.05 9.62
C ILE A 55 -3.41 -0.66 10.74
N ALA A 56 -4.10 -1.75 10.40
CA ALA A 56 -4.78 -2.59 11.38
C ALA A 56 -3.74 -3.22 12.33
N ASP A 57 -4.07 -3.28 13.62
CA ASP A 57 -3.27 -3.93 14.67
C ASP A 57 -3.06 -5.44 14.45
N THR A 58 -3.90 -6.05 13.60
CA THR A 58 -3.76 -7.42 13.12
C THR A 58 -2.60 -7.61 12.13
N VAL A 59 -2.05 -6.53 11.55
CA VAL A 59 -0.93 -6.59 10.60
C VAL A 59 0.41 -6.64 11.33
N ASN A 60 1.11 -7.76 11.20
CA ASN A 60 2.44 -7.92 11.80
C ASN A 60 3.53 -7.26 10.93
N LEU A 61 3.83 -5.98 11.19
CA LEU A 61 4.87 -5.21 10.49
C LEU A 61 6.31 -5.74 10.67
N LYS A 62 6.53 -6.76 11.51
CA LYS A 62 7.85 -7.41 11.64
C LYS A 62 8.07 -8.49 10.58
N THR A 63 7.03 -8.88 9.85
CA THR A 63 7.14 -9.82 8.73
C THR A 63 7.22 -9.06 7.41
N HIS A 64 7.78 -9.70 6.40
CA HIS A 64 7.76 -9.15 5.03
C HIS A 64 6.34 -8.98 4.51
N GLN A 65 5.40 -9.87 4.85
CA GLN A 65 3.99 -9.69 4.50
C GLN A 65 3.43 -8.39 5.08
N GLY A 66 3.61 -8.14 6.39
CA GLY A 66 3.12 -6.89 7.00
C GLY A 66 3.84 -5.66 6.48
N ALA A 67 5.17 -5.73 6.29
CA ALA A 67 5.93 -4.64 5.68
C ALA A 67 5.46 -4.33 4.24
N SER A 68 5.06 -5.35 3.48
CA SER A 68 4.53 -5.17 2.12
C SER A 68 3.19 -4.44 2.09
N VAL A 69 2.37 -4.57 3.14
CA VAL A 69 1.13 -3.80 3.28
C VAL A 69 1.44 -2.31 3.47
N LEU A 70 2.42 -1.97 4.30
CA LEU A 70 2.88 -0.57 4.42
C LEU A 70 3.48 -0.06 3.10
N LEU A 71 4.26 -0.88 2.40
CA LEU A 71 4.83 -0.54 1.10
C LEU A 71 3.73 -0.21 0.08
N HIS A 72 2.64 -0.98 0.07
CA HIS A 72 1.46 -0.74 -0.77
C HIS A 72 0.90 0.67 -0.54
N GLU A 73 0.64 1.03 0.72
CA GLU A 73 0.10 2.35 1.06
C GLU A 73 1.06 3.51 0.76
N LEU A 74 2.38 3.27 0.80
CA LEU A 74 3.38 4.26 0.36
C LEU A 74 3.29 4.55 -1.14
N VAL A 75 2.90 3.57 -1.95
CA VAL A 75 2.64 3.79 -3.38
C VAL A 75 1.42 4.69 -3.56
N HIS A 76 0.34 4.47 -2.80
CA HIS A 76 -0.83 5.36 -2.81
C HIS A 76 -0.51 6.78 -2.36
N HIS A 77 0.31 6.93 -1.31
CA HIS A 77 0.84 8.22 -0.90
C HIS A 77 1.58 8.93 -2.05
N HIS A 78 2.52 8.24 -2.72
CA HIS A 78 3.21 8.81 -3.87
C HIS A 78 2.28 9.17 -5.03
N GLN A 79 1.29 8.31 -5.33
CA GLN A 79 0.31 8.58 -6.39
C GLN A 79 -0.49 9.86 -6.12
N GLN A 80 -0.81 10.13 -4.85
CA GLN A 80 -1.47 11.36 -4.44
C GLN A 80 -0.54 12.57 -4.58
N GLU A 81 0.65 12.53 -3.98
CA GLU A 81 1.59 13.67 -3.98
C GLU A 81 2.09 14.04 -5.39
N SER A 82 2.24 13.05 -6.27
CA SER A 82 2.63 13.28 -7.66
C SER A 82 1.49 13.78 -8.57
N GLY A 83 0.25 13.84 -8.05
CA GLY A 83 -0.95 14.13 -8.85
C GLY A 83 -1.32 13.02 -9.84
N ALA A 84 -0.74 11.82 -9.71
CA ALA A 84 -1.08 10.68 -10.57
C ALA A 84 -2.53 10.21 -10.36
N MET A 85 -3.10 10.43 -9.17
CA MET A 85 -4.49 10.08 -8.87
C MET A 85 -5.50 10.69 -9.86
N GLU A 86 -5.25 11.90 -10.38
CA GLU A 86 -6.12 12.56 -11.36
C GLU A 86 -6.08 11.93 -12.75
N LYS A 87 -5.07 11.09 -13.02
CA LYS A 87 -4.86 10.46 -14.34
C LYS A 87 -5.53 9.09 -14.44
N PHE A 88 -5.91 8.48 -13.32
CA PHE A 88 -6.58 7.18 -13.34
C PHE A 88 -8.05 7.33 -13.70
N ALA A 89 -8.57 6.40 -14.51
CA ALA A 89 -9.97 6.38 -14.91
C ALA A 89 -10.93 6.10 -13.74
N CYS A 90 -10.43 5.47 -12.67
CA CYS A 90 -11.14 5.20 -11.43
C CYS A 90 -10.14 4.89 -10.31
N ILE A 91 -10.58 4.91 -9.05
CA ILE A 91 -9.74 4.56 -7.89
C ILE A 91 -9.15 3.15 -8.03
N ARG A 92 -9.93 2.17 -8.49
CA ARG A 92 -9.44 0.79 -8.66
C ARG A 92 -8.22 0.70 -9.58
N ALA A 93 -8.16 1.52 -10.62
CA ALA A 93 -7.02 1.50 -11.54
C ALA A 93 -5.70 1.94 -10.88
N SER A 94 -5.73 2.68 -9.77
CA SER A 94 -4.50 3.05 -9.04
C SER A 94 -3.88 1.86 -8.29
N GLU A 95 -4.69 0.85 -7.96
CA GLU A 95 -4.27 -0.33 -7.21
C GLU A 95 -3.28 -1.21 -7.97
N GLU A 96 -3.31 -1.20 -9.31
CA GLU A 96 -2.48 -2.10 -10.13
C GLU A 96 -0.99 -1.90 -9.83
N LEU A 97 -0.55 -0.63 -9.78
CA LEU A 97 0.83 -0.31 -9.46
C LEU A 97 1.20 -0.73 -8.04
N ALA A 98 0.32 -0.45 -7.07
CA ALA A 98 0.55 -0.75 -5.66
C ALA A 98 0.68 -2.27 -5.42
N TYR A 99 -0.24 -3.08 -5.97
CA TYR A 99 -0.15 -4.54 -5.88
C TYR A 99 1.07 -5.12 -6.63
N ASN A 100 1.41 -4.58 -7.80
CA ASN A 100 2.57 -5.06 -8.56
C ASN A 100 3.88 -4.81 -7.80
N ILE A 101 4.04 -3.62 -7.20
CA ILE A 101 5.21 -3.29 -6.36
C ILE A 101 5.23 -4.15 -5.09
N GLN A 102 4.07 -4.35 -4.45
CA GLN A 102 3.95 -5.23 -3.29
C GLN A 102 4.39 -6.67 -3.63
N ARG A 103 3.98 -7.19 -4.79
CA ARG A 103 4.39 -8.51 -5.28
C ARG A 103 5.90 -8.58 -5.48
N GLN A 104 6.49 -7.59 -6.18
CA GLN A 104 7.93 -7.51 -6.44
C GLN A 104 8.74 -7.52 -5.12
N TYR A 105 8.27 -6.79 -4.10
CA TYR A 105 8.89 -6.80 -2.79
C TYR A 105 8.88 -8.18 -2.13
N LEU A 106 7.73 -8.86 -2.13
CA LEU A 106 7.60 -10.20 -1.52
C LEU A 106 8.43 -11.25 -2.25
N GLU A 107 8.41 -11.25 -3.59
CA GLU A 107 9.21 -12.15 -4.41
C GLU A 107 10.71 -11.95 -4.17
N GLY A 108 11.16 -10.69 -4.12
CA GLY A 108 12.57 -10.35 -3.81
C GLY A 108 13.02 -10.84 -2.44
N ASN A 109 12.09 -10.89 -1.46
CA ASN A 109 12.34 -11.44 -0.13
C ASN A 109 12.06 -12.96 -0.04
N LYS A 110 11.76 -13.63 -1.16
CA LYS A 110 11.47 -15.08 -1.24
C LYS A 110 10.29 -15.51 -0.37
N VAL A 111 9.28 -14.66 -0.29
CA VAL A 111 8.04 -14.89 0.45
C VAL A 111 6.97 -15.37 -0.51
N GLU A 112 6.23 -16.40 -0.13
CA GLU A 112 5.09 -16.88 -0.91
C GLU A 112 4.03 -15.78 -1.03
N LEU A 113 3.51 -15.60 -2.24
CA LEU A 113 2.52 -14.57 -2.51
C LEU A 113 1.20 -14.90 -1.83
N LEU A 114 0.59 -13.88 -1.25
CA LEU A 114 -0.79 -13.96 -0.77
C LEU A 114 -1.72 -14.18 -1.97
N PRO A 115 -2.82 -14.95 -1.83
CA PRO A 115 -3.77 -15.17 -2.93
C PRO A 115 -4.26 -13.88 -3.58
N GLU A 116 -4.41 -12.80 -2.82
CA GLU A 116 -4.81 -11.47 -3.33
C GLU A 116 -3.80 -10.82 -4.29
N LEU A 117 -2.54 -11.25 -4.26
CA LEU A 117 -1.47 -10.75 -5.14
C LEU A 117 -1.26 -11.61 -6.38
N ASP A 118 -2.05 -12.67 -6.54
CA ASP A 118 -2.13 -13.43 -7.79
C ASP A 118 -2.46 -12.48 -8.97
N PRO A 119 -1.78 -12.58 -10.12
CA PRO A 119 -1.99 -11.67 -11.25
C PRO A 119 -3.45 -11.53 -11.71
N PHE A 120 -4.24 -12.61 -11.65
CA PHE A 120 -5.66 -12.55 -11.99
C PHE A 120 -6.44 -11.73 -10.94
N ASN A 121 -6.15 -11.92 -9.65
CA ASN A 121 -6.79 -11.15 -8.59
C ASN A 121 -6.40 -9.68 -8.61
N VAL A 122 -5.13 -9.36 -8.89
CA VAL A 122 -4.67 -7.97 -9.09
C VAL A 122 -5.43 -7.34 -10.25
N TYR A 123 -5.48 -8.01 -11.41
CA TYR A 123 -6.25 -7.51 -12.56
C TYR A 123 -7.71 -7.24 -12.20
N MET A 124 -8.39 -8.19 -11.55
CA MET A 124 -9.78 -8.03 -11.12
C MET A 124 -9.95 -6.88 -10.12
N ARG A 125 -9.03 -6.71 -9.17
CA ARG A 125 -9.09 -5.61 -8.19
C ARG A 125 -8.89 -4.26 -8.87
N SER A 126 -8.11 -4.20 -9.95
CA SER A 126 -7.77 -2.95 -10.64
C SER A 126 -8.70 -2.51 -11.76
N MET A 127 -9.66 -3.34 -12.20
CA MET A 127 -10.61 -2.96 -13.25
C MET A 127 -11.63 -1.91 -12.80
N CYS A 128 -11.89 -0.93 -13.65
CA CYS A 128 -12.98 0.04 -13.48
C CYS A 128 -14.34 -0.58 -13.85
N GLY A 129 -15.41 -0.17 -13.16
CA GLY A 129 -16.79 -0.56 -13.48
C GLY A 129 -17.26 -1.91 -12.92
N MET A 130 -16.52 -2.49 -11.97
CA MET A 130 -16.97 -3.60 -11.11
C MET A 130 -17.40 -3.10 -9.74
#